data_AF-A0ABD7LGN6-F1
#
_entry.id   AF-A0ABD7LGN6-F1
#
_cell.length_a   1.000
_cell.length_b   1.000
_cell.length_c   1.000
_cell.angle_alpha   90.00
_cell.angle_beta   90.00
_cell.angle_gamma   90.00
#
_symmetry.space_group_name_H-M   'P 1'
#
loop_
_entity.id
_entity.type
_entity.pdbx_description
1 polymer ?
#
loop_
_entity_poly.entity_id
_entity_poly.type
_entity_poly.pdbx_seq_one_letter_code
_entity_poly.pdbx_strand_id
1 'polypeptide(L)'
;MHYIDEFRKEFQQHSPLALPTPQQATNLANWLKTRGIQLFKEAFLQETSRAVPNLPDEKLIEQAYPKSLNEIEKKQAQQSFYASNAKIFSETCAWIAETVVKASTDPRSEPFALRHYSLLRNMVLDAQALLSDWAALTQETPAMYGIGKNSWHDSFQISHAAAQLMFGGSPFFTFADNATDSGTALLRVALETRIRFGFGLLGVLDLSNQTVLPLNMSKILGAIEQHESKFKLAIPLQHIERIYGWSNIYVHVGLKHFTWSPIFALGYLNPLLRGGDHPGGTSIHAGIYIDKATLLDIQDEAKRTYQLDPSKYELVTIPPEQCTAILKP
;
A
#
# COMPACT_ATOMS: atom_id res chain seq x y z
N MET A 1 21.12 26.27 11.81
CA MET A 1 20.12 26.03 10.74
C MET A 1 19.62 24.62 10.96
N HIS A 2 18.31 24.41 11.11
CA HIS A 2 17.78 23.04 11.30
C HIS A 2 17.90 22.28 9.98
N TYR A 3 18.27 21.00 10.01
CA TYR A 3 18.40 20.16 8.82
C TYR A 3 17.07 20.01 8.06
N ILE A 4 15.93 20.18 8.75
CA ILE A 4 14.61 20.25 8.09
C ILE A 4 14.50 21.46 7.15
N ASP A 5 15.10 22.60 7.50
CA ASP A 5 15.08 23.81 6.67
C ASP A 5 16.04 23.66 5.49
N GLU A 6 17.19 23.00 5.69
CA GLU A 6 18.12 22.66 4.61
C GLU A 6 17.47 21.71 3.61
N PHE A 7 16.82 20.63 4.09
CA PHE A 7 16.08 19.69 3.26
C PHE A 7 14.97 20.39 2.44
N ARG A 8 14.19 21.27 3.07
CA ARG A 8 13.16 22.08 2.39
C ARG A 8 13.74 23.01 1.35
N LYS A 9 14.81 23.74 1.70
CA LYS A 9 15.47 24.72 0.83
C LYS A 9 16.07 24.05 -0.41
N GLU A 10 16.75 22.92 -0.25
CA GLU A 10 17.28 22.17 -1.39
C GLU A 10 16.16 21.61 -2.26
N PHE A 11 15.11 21.02 -1.67
CA PHE A 11 13.97 20.53 -2.44
C PHE A 11 13.31 21.62 -3.30
N GLN A 12 13.17 22.84 -2.79
CA GLN A 12 12.61 23.97 -3.56
C GLN A 12 13.41 24.29 -4.83
N GLN A 13 14.72 24.03 -4.85
CA GLN A 13 15.56 24.23 -6.05
C GLN A 13 15.29 23.18 -7.12
N HIS A 14 14.76 22.01 -6.73
CA HIS A 14 14.49 20.86 -7.60
C HIS A 14 13.00 20.66 -7.90
N SER A 15 12.10 21.41 -7.27
CA SER A 15 10.65 21.34 -7.47
C SER A 15 10.06 22.70 -7.90
N PRO A 16 10.25 23.12 -9.15
CA PRO A 16 9.63 24.36 -9.67
C PRO A 16 8.10 24.28 -9.62
N LEU A 17 7.46 25.46 -9.53
CA LEU A 17 6.01 25.61 -9.60
C LEU A 17 5.45 25.49 -11.03
N ALA A 18 6.30 25.60 -12.05
CA ALA A 18 5.92 25.43 -13.45
C ALA A 18 5.70 23.96 -13.82
N LEU A 19 5.08 23.70 -14.97
CA LEU A 19 4.95 22.35 -15.52
C LEU A 19 6.34 21.70 -15.65
N PRO A 20 6.54 20.49 -15.10
CA PRO A 20 7.84 19.86 -15.09
C PRO A 20 8.27 19.40 -16.49
N THR A 21 9.56 19.49 -16.78
CA THR A 21 10.19 18.86 -17.94
C THR A 21 10.76 17.49 -17.56
N PRO A 22 11.00 16.57 -18.53
CA PRO A 22 11.71 15.32 -18.26
C PRO A 22 13.07 15.51 -17.59
N GLN A 23 13.79 16.59 -17.95
CA GLN A 23 15.06 16.94 -17.31
C GLN A 23 14.87 17.33 -15.85
N GLN A 24 13.82 18.08 -15.51
CA GLN A 24 13.52 18.43 -14.11
C GLN A 24 13.16 17.19 -13.29
N ALA A 25 12.42 16.24 -13.87
CA ALA A 25 12.17 14.94 -13.23
C ALA A 25 13.45 14.17 -12.93
N THR A 26 14.35 14.12 -13.90
CA THR A 26 15.65 13.47 -13.76
C THR A 26 16.54 14.19 -12.75
N ASN A 27 16.52 15.53 -12.71
CA ASN A 27 17.26 16.32 -11.73
C ASN A 27 16.77 16.08 -10.31
N LEU A 28 15.45 16.04 -10.09
CA LEU A 28 14.86 15.72 -8.79
C LEU A 28 15.24 14.30 -8.34
N ALA A 29 15.12 13.32 -9.23
CA ALA A 29 15.52 11.94 -8.94
C ALA A 29 17.01 11.81 -8.63
N ASN A 30 17.88 12.50 -9.38
CA ASN A 30 19.32 12.55 -9.10
C ASN A 30 19.61 13.18 -7.75
N TRP A 31 19.00 14.33 -7.44
CA TRP A 31 19.17 14.97 -6.13
C TRP A 31 18.74 14.04 -5.00
N LEU A 32 17.58 13.36 -5.11
CA LEU A 32 17.13 12.39 -4.12
C LEU A 32 18.14 11.27 -3.91
N LYS A 33 18.67 10.71 -5.01
CA LYS A 33 19.66 9.63 -5.01
C LYS A 33 20.98 10.06 -4.36
N THR A 34 21.46 11.28 -4.61
CA THR A 34 22.80 11.71 -4.18
C THR A 34 22.82 12.46 -2.85
N ARG A 35 21.74 13.18 -2.49
CA ARG A 35 21.72 14.10 -1.33
C ARG A 35 20.38 14.14 -0.60
N GLY A 36 19.26 14.25 -1.29
CA GLY A 36 17.94 14.51 -0.68
C GLY A 36 17.51 13.47 0.36
N ILE A 37 17.69 12.18 0.08
CA ILE A 37 17.35 11.12 1.05
C ILE A 37 18.30 11.15 2.26
N GLN A 38 19.57 11.49 2.05
CA GLN A 38 20.53 11.61 3.14
C GLN A 38 20.22 12.82 4.04
N LEU A 39 19.87 13.96 3.44
CA LEU A 39 19.37 15.13 4.16
C LEU A 39 18.13 14.82 5.00
N PHE A 40 17.17 14.07 4.44
CA PHE A 40 16.01 13.63 5.20
C PHE A 40 16.42 12.79 6.43
N LYS A 41 17.36 11.84 6.27
CA LYS A 41 17.86 11.04 7.39
C LYS A 41 18.59 11.87 8.44
N GLU A 42 19.37 12.86 8.02
CA GLU A 42 20.06 13.82 8.89
C GLU A 42 19.04 14.68 9.67
N ALA A 43 18.02 15.20 8.99
CA ALA A 43 16.91 15.91 9.62
C ALA A 43 16.15 15.03 10.61
N PHE A 44 15.81 13.80 10.22
CA PHE A 44 15.14 12.85 11.11
C PHE A 44 15.99 12.55 12.36
N LEU A 45 17.30 12.34 12.21
CA LEU A 45 18.21 12.13 13.32
C LEU A 45 18.24 13.33 14.26
N GLN A 46 18.33 14.55 13.72
CA GLN A 46 18.33 15.77 14.52
C GLN A 46 17.01 15.92 15.31
N GLU A 47 15.87 15.75 14.65
CA GLU A 47 14.55 16.00 15.24
C GLU A 47 14.11 14.90 16.21
N THR A 48 14.56 13.65 16.02
CA THR A 48 14.13 12.51 16.85
C THR A 48 15.20 12.01 17.81
N SER A 49 16.42 12.53 17.71
CA SER A 49 17.62 12.01 18.37
C SER A 49 17.88 10.51 18.10
N ARG A 50 17.32 9.97 17.00
CA ARG A 50 17.48 8.57 16.59
C ARG A 50 17.67 8.46 15.09
N ALA A 51 18.58 7.59 14.68
CA ALA A 51 18.74 7.28 13.26
C ALA A 51 17.49 6.56 12.72
N VAL A 52 17.26 6.67 11.41
CA VAL A 52 16.27 5.84 10.71
C VAL A 52 16.61 4.37 10.95
N PRO A 53 15.69 3.56 11.51
CA PRO A 53 16.03 2.23 11.98
C PRO A 53 16.17 1.25 10.83
N ASN A 54 16.94 0.19 11.02
CA ASN A 54 16.97 -0.96 10.12
C ASN A 54 16.05 -2.05 10.65
N LEU A 55 14.75 -1.93 10.37
CA LEU A 55 13.72 -2.89 10.75
C LEU A 55 13.38 -3.82 9.58
N PRO A 56 12.99 -5.08 9.85
CA PRO A 56 12.42 -5.96 8.83
C PRO A 56 11.02 -5.48 8.43
N ASP A 57 10.58 -5.82 7.22
CA ASP A 57 9.33 -5.34 6.62
C ASP A 57 8.10 -5.66 7.48
N GLU A 58 8.08 -6.81 8.16
CA GLU A 58 7.01 -7.20 9.08
C GLU A 58 6.80 -6.16 10.17
N LYS A 59 7.89 -5.66 10.76
CA LYS A 59 7.84 -4.64 11.81
C LYS A 59 7.38 -3.29 11.24
N LEU A 60 7.76 -2.98 10.00
CA LEU A 60 7.31 -1.77 9.32
C LEU A 60 5.79 -1.80 9.08
N ILE A 61 5.25 -2.94 8.63
CA ILE A 61 3.79 -3.14 8.48
C ILE A 61 3.09 -2.97 9.84
N GLU A 62 3.56 -3.68 10.86
CA GLU A 62 2.99 -3.62 12.21
C GLU A 62 2.93 -2.20 12.77
N GLN A 63 3.97 -1.38 12.53
CA GLN A 63 4.12 -0.07 13.15
C GLN A 63 3.48 1.05 12.31
N ALA A 64 3.58 1.02 10.97
CA ALA A 64 3.14 2.11 10.10
C ALA A 64 1.67 2.02 9.65
N TYR A 65 1.06 0.82 9.64
CA TYR A 65 -0.28 0.62 9.06
C TYR A 65 -1.37 0.46 10.14
N PRO A 66 -2.24 1.47 10.35
CA PRO A 66 -3.39 1.36 11.24
C PRO A 66 -4.48 0.50 10.61
N LYS A 67 -5.10 -0.39 11.40
CA LYS A 67 -6.20 -1.26 10.96
C LYS A 67 -7.60 -0.67 11.23
N SER A 68 -7.68 0.44 11.97
CA SER A 68 -8.92 1.17 12.25
C SER A 68 -8.64 2.65 12.54
N LEU A 69 -9.68 3.50 12.51
CA LEU A 69 -9.56 4.92 12.84
C LEU A 69 -8.98 5.15 14.25
N ASN A 70 -9.41 4.37 15.24
CA ASN A 70 -8.89 4.46 16.61
C ASN A 70 -7.40 4.09 16.71
N GLU A 71 -6.87 3.29 15.76
CA GLU A 71 -5.46 2.94 15.75
C GLU A 71 -4.59 4.04 15.11
N ILE A 72 -5.17 4.91 14.27
CA ILE A 72 -4.44 6.02 13.64
C ILE A 72 -3.85 6.93 14.72
N GLU A 73 -4.70 7.46 15.60
CA GLU A 73 -4.29 8.37 16.69
C GLU A 73 -3.27 7.69 17.61
N LYS A 74 -3.55 6.45 18.00
CA LYS A 74 -2.65 5.67 18.87
C LYS A 74 -1.27 5.47 18.26
N LYS A 75 -1.18 5.22 16.95
CA LYS A 75 0.09 5.06 16.24
C LYS A 75 0.80 6.39 16.05
N GLN A 76 0.09 7.44 15.66
CA GLN A 76 0.65 8.77 15.47
C GLN A 76 1.18 9.38 16.77
N ALA A 77 0.76 8.88 17.93
CA ALA A 77 1.35 9.23 19.23
C ALA A 77 2.66 8.47 19.55
N GLN A 78 3.08 7.51 18.73
CA GLN A 78 4.23 6.65 19.01
C GLN A 78 5.42 6.97 18.10
N GLN A 79 6.63 7.02 18.66
CA GLN A 79 7.86 7.19 17.89
C GLN A 79 8.10 6.08 16.85
N SER A 80 7.66 4.85 17.15
CA SER A 80 7.77 3.70 16.24
C SER A 80 7.05 3.92 14.90
N PHE A 81 5.93 4.66 14.90
CA PHE A 81 5.21 5.02 13.67
C PHE A 81 6.05 5.92 12.76
N TYR A 82 6.68 6.95 13.31
CA TYR A 82 7.53 7.87 12.55
C TYR A 82 8.81 7.19 12.08
N ALA A 83 9.44 6.38 12.94
CA ALA A 83 10.64 5.64 12.59
C ALA A 83 10.40 4.63 11.47
N SER A 84 9.28 3.91 11.51
CA SER A 84 8.90 2.99 10.43
C SER A 84 8.58 3.72 9.12
N ASN A 85 7.83 4.83 9.17
CA ASN A 85 7.55 5.62 7.97
C ASN A 85 8.81 6.25 7.37
N ALA A 86 9.75 6.71 8.19
CA ALA A 86 11.03 7.25 7.72
C ALA A 86 11.87 6.18 6.99
N LYS A 87 11.85 4.94 7.48
CA LYS A 87 12.49 3.79 6.83
C LYS A 87 11.81 3.47 5.49
N ILE A 88 10.49 3.31 5.49
CA ILE A 88 9.71 3.02 4.28
C ILE A 88 9.94 4.10 3.22
N PHE A 89 9.85 5.38 3.58
CA PHE A 89 10.14 6.50 2.69
C PHE A 89 11.56 6.39 2.12
N SER A 90 12.57 6.23 2.97
CA SER A 90 13.98 6.22 2.56
C SER A 90 14.26 5.14 1.50
N GLU A 91 13.71 3.94 1.67
CA GLU A 91 13.94 2.82 0.75
C GLU A 91 13.10 2.91 -0.51
N THR A 92 11.81 3.19 -0.35
CA THR A 92 10.87 3.30 -1.48
C THR A 92 11.29 4.45 -2.39
N CYS A 93 11.66 5.60 -1.81
CA CYS A 93 12.08 6.78 -2.56
C CYS A 93 13.42 6.54 -3.26
N ALA A 94 14.37 5.88 -2.59
CA ALA A 94 15.65 5.51 -3.20
C ALA A 94 15.46 4.61 -4.42
N TRP A 95 14.64 3.57 -4.29
CA TRP A 95 14.35 2.64 -5.38
C TRP A 95 13.71 3.33 -6.59
N ILE A 96 12.70 4.19 -6.37
CA ILE A 96 12.05 4.92 -7.47
C ILE A 96 13.01 5.92 -8.10
N ALA A 97 13.74 6.69 -7.28
CA ALA A 97 14.71 7.68 -7.77
C ALA A 97 15.80 7.00 -8.61
N GLU A 98 16.35 5.88 -8.15
CA GLU A 98 17.34 5.11 -8.91
C GLU A 98 16.76 4.60 -10.23
N THR A 99 15.52 4.09 -10.22
CA THR A 99 14.84 3.60 -11.41
C THR A 99 14.64 4.71 -12.43
N VAL A 100 14.22 5.89 -12.00
CA VAL A 100 14.07 7.09 -12.86
C VAL A 100 15.42 7.49 -13.46
N VAL A 101 16.47 7.61 -12.63
CA VAL A 101 17.81 7.97 -13.09
C VAL A 101 18.34 6.98 -14.13
N LYS A 102 18.15 5.68 -13.90
CA LYS A 102 18.56 4.63 -14.84
C LYS A 102 17.78 4.72 -16.15
N ALA A 103 16.46 4.89 -16.08
CA ALA A 103 15.62 5.02 -17.27
C ALA A 103 15.99 6.25 -18.11
N SER A 104 16.31 7.38 -17.47
CA SER A 104 16.68 8.63 -18.14
C SER A 104 18.00 8.58 -18.92
N THR A 105 18.74 7.47 -18.87
CA THR A 105 19.91 7.27 -19.74
C THR A 105 19.52 7.00 -21.20
N ASP A 106 18.26 6.64 -21.45
CA ASP A 106 17.68 6.45 -22.78
C ASP A 106 16.68 7.58 -23.07
N PRO A 107 16.88 8.42 -24.10
CA PRO A 107 15.95 9.48 -24.48
C PRO A 107 14.52 9.00 -24.74
N ARG A 108 14.33 7.74 -25.14
CA ARG A 108 13.00 7.15 -25.34
C ARG A 108 12.20 7.00 -24.03
N SER A 109 12.88 7.10 -22.89
CA SER A 109 12.28 7.00 -21.55
C SER A 109 11.94 8.36 -20.94
N GLU A 110 12.06 9.47 -21.66
CA GLU A 110 11.63 10.79 -21.17
C GLU A 110 10.18 10.81 -20.63
N PRO A 111 9.19 10.17 -21.30
CA PRO A 111 7.83 10.10 -20.75
C PRO A 111 7.76 9.34 -19.42
N PHE A 112 8.63 8.35 -19.22
CA PHE A 112 8.72 7.61 -17.96
C PHE A 112 9.17 8.53 -16.83
N ALA A 113 10.27 9.27 -17.04
CA ALA A 113 10.78 10.22 -16.05
C ALA A 113 9.72 11.28 -15.68
N LEU A 114 9.09 11.87 -16.70
CA LEU A 114 8.05 12.88 -16.50
C LEU A 114 6.87 12.36 -15.67
N ARG A 115 6.39 11.14 -15.94
CA ARG A 115 5.29 10.50 -15.18
C ARG A 115 5.64 10.26 -13.71
N HIS A 116 6.93 10.15 -13.36
CA HIS A 116 7.36 9.91 -11.98
C HIS A 116 7.68 11.20 -11.22
N TYR A 117 7.70 12.37 -11.86
CA TYR A 117 7.99 13.63 -11.18
C TYR A 117 7.00 13.92 -10.04
N SER A 118 5.70 13.90 -10.31
CA SER A 118 4.68 14.20 -9.29
C SER A 118 4.73 13.20 -8.13
N LEU A 119 5.03 11.92 -8.42
CA LEU A 119 5.22 10.90 -7.39
C LEU A 119 6.41 11.23 -6.48
N LEU A 120 7.60 11.44 -7.05
CA LEU A 120 8.80 11.79 -6.28
C LEU A 120 8.61 13.08 -5.49
N ARG A 121 7.98 14.09 -6.10
CA ARG A 121 7.65 15.36 -5.46
C ARG A 121 6.72 15.15 -4.26
N ASN A 122 5.65 14.39 -4.41
CA ASN A 122 4.69 14.12 -3.33
C ASN A 122 5.33 13.31 -2.19
N MET A 123 6.22 12.35 -2.49
CA MET A 123 6.98 11.64 -1.46
C MET A 123 7.84 12.60 -0.62
N VAL A 124 8.47 13.61 -1.23
CA VAL A 124 9.26 14.60 -0.48
C VAL A 124 8.38 15.51 0.36
N LEU A 125 7.24 15.95 -0.16
CA LEU A 125 6.27 16.74 0.60
C LEU A 125 5.73 15.97 1.80
N ASP A 126 5.38 14.70 1.62
CA ASP A 126 4.94 13.82 2.70
C ASP A 126 6.06 13.55 3.72
N ALA A 127 7.32 13.48 3.30
CA ALA A 127 8.46 13.36 4.20
C ALA A 127 8.64 14.63 5.07
N GLN A 128 8.40 15.81 4.50
CA GLN A 128 8.37 17.06 5.27
C GLN A 128 7.19 17.09 6.25
N ALA A 129 6.01 16.59 5.83
CA ALA A 129 4.86 16.45 6.72
C ALA A 129 5.18 15.50 7.88
N LEU A 130 5.80 14.34 7.63
CA LEU A 130 6.22 13.39 8.66
C LEU A 130 7.12 14.04 9.73
N LEU A 131 8.12 14.82 9.31
CA LEU A 131 9.02 15.54 10.23
C LEU A 131 8.29 16.63 11.01
N SER A 132 7.36 17.34 10.35
CA SER A 132 6.57 18.41 10.98
C SER A 132 5.57 17.85 11.99
N ASP A 133 4.92 16.72 11.68
CA ASP A 133 4.00 16.01 12.57
C ASP A 133 4.74 15.54 13.83
N TRP A 134 5.97 15.03 13.69
CA TRP A 134 6.81 14.66 14.84
C TRP A 134 7.22 15.86 15.69
N ALA A 135 7.64 16.96 15.07
CA ALA A 135 8.01 18.17 15.78
C ALA A 135 6.81 18.75 16.56
N ALA A 136 5.63 18.78 15.95
CA ALA A 136 4.40 19.21 16.61
C ALA A 136 4.05 18.34 17.83
N LEU A 137 4.22 17.02 17.71
CA LEU A 137 3.97 16.07 18.81
C LEU A 137 4.95 16.26 20.00
N THR A 138 6.21 16.62 19.73
CA THR A 138 7.29 16.55 20.75
C THR A 138 7.81 17.89 21.23
N GLN A 139 7.66 18.95 20.43
CA GLN A 139 8.20 20.28 20.70
C GLN A 139 7.11 21.34 20.88
N GLU A 140 5.83 20.95 20.90
CA GLU A 140 4.66 21.84 21.00
C GLU A 140 4.65 22.97 19.95
N THR A 141 5.40 22.79 18.85
CA THR A 141 5.37 23.73 17.73
C THR A 141 4.02 23.63 17.05
N PRO A 142 3.41 24.75 16.61
CA PRO A 142 2.20 24.68 15.81
C PRO A 142 2.42 23.74 14.63
N ALA A 143 1.53 22.75 14.48
CA ALA A 143 1.53 21.93 13.28
C ALA A 143 1.46 22.89 12.08
N MET A 144 2.48 22.84 11.21
CA MET A 144 2.51 23.64 10.00
C MET A 144 1.35 23.18 9.12
N TYR A 145 0.23 23.91 9.18
CA TYR A 145 -0.98 23.59 8.43
C TYR A 145 -0.66 23.51 6.93
N GLY A 146 -0.90 22.35 6.33
CA GLY A 146 -1.16 22.23 4.90
C GLY A 146 0.01 22.35 3.93
N ILE A 147 1.27 22.10 4.31
CA ILE A 147 2.31 21.94 3.28
C ILE A 147 2.09 20.58 2.57
N GLY A 148 1.36 20.63 1.46
CA GLY A 148 1.32 19.57 0.44
C GLY A 148 0.48 18.33 0.78
N LYS A 149 0.09 18.11 2.05
CA LYS A 149 -0.68 16.92 2.44
C LYS A 149 -2.16 17.20 2.47
N ASN A 150 -2.86 16.85 1.39
CA ASN A 150 -4.30 16.66 1.42
C ASN A 150 -4.58 15.23 1.90
N SER A 151 -5.06 15.07 3.13
CA SER A 151 -5.37 13.74 3.71
C SER A 151 -6.65 13.11 3.16
N TRP A 152 -7.48 13.84 2.40
CA TRP A 152 -8.76 13.34 1.91
C TRP A 152 -8.75 13.15 0.41
N HIS A 153 -9.23 11.99 -0.02
CA HIS A 153 -9.41 11.64 -1.42
C HIS A 153 -10.85 11.95 -1.80
N ASP A 154 -11.05 12.97 -2.63
CA ASP A 154 -12.39 13.36 -3.08
C ASP A 154 -12.85 12.57 -4.32
N SER A 155 -14.12 12.72 -4.68
CA SER A 155 -14.72 12.03 -5.83
C SER A 155 -14.05 12.41 -7.16
N PHE A 156 -13.55 13.64 -7.28
CA PHE A 156 -12.86 14.11 -8.46
C PHE A 156 -11.55 13.33 -8.67
N GLN A 157 -10.70 13.25 -7.63
CA GLN A 157 -9.44 12.52 -7.67
C GLN A 157 -9.65 11.00 -7.91
N ILE A 158 -10.73 10.41 -7.39
CA ILE A 158 -11.09 9.01 -7.68
C ILE A 158 -11.48 8.84 -9.16
N SER A 159 -12.33 9.72 -9.68
CA SER A 159 -12.74 9.67 -11.11
C SER A 159 -11.54 9.85 -12.04
N HIS A 160 -10.60 10.70 -11.64
CA HIS A 160 -9.35 10.97 -12.33
C HIS A 160 -8.45 9.74 -12.37
N ALA A 161 -8.29 9.05 -11.23
CA ALA A 161 -7.58 7.79 -11.17
C ALA A 161 -8.18 6.72 -12.09
N ALA A 162 -9.51 6.62 -12.13
CA ALA A 162 -10.20 5.68 -13.01
C ALA A 162 -9.90 5.98 -14.49
N ALA A 163 -9.93 7.25 -14.90
CA ALA A 163 -9.54 7.67 -16.24
C ALA A 163 -8.06 7.35 -16.54
N GLN A 164 -7.15 7.55 -15.59
CA GLN A 164 -5.74 7.18 -15.75
C GLN A 164 -5.56 5.68 -15.97
N LEU A 165 -6.33 4.83 -15.28
CA LEU A 165 -6.29 3.38 -15.49
C LEU A 165 -6.84 2.98 -16.85
N MET A 166 -7.96 3.59 -17.29
CA MET A 166 -8.60 3.28 -18.58
C MET A 166 -7.75 3.71 -19.78
N PHE A 167 -7.06 4.85 -19.68
CA PHE A 167 -6.33 5.46 -20.81
C PHE A 167 -4.81 5.37 -20.67
N GLY A 168 -4.28 4.44 -19.86
CA GLY A 168 -2.85 4.14 -19.78
C GLY A 168 -1.98 5.29 -19.23
N GLY A 169 -2.52 6.06 -18.28
CA GLY A 169 -1.87 7.24 -17.70
C GLY A 169 -1.77 8.41 -18.68
N SER A 170 -2.61 8.43 -19.71
CA SER A 170 -2.67 9.52 -20.66
C SER A 170 -3.43 10.73 -20.08
N PRO A 171 -2.89 11.95 -20.21
CA PRO A 171 -3.60 13.17 -19.82
C PRO A 171 -4.69 13.58 -20.84
N PHE A 172 -4.96 12.79 -21.89
CA PHE A 172 -5.90 13.17 -22.97
C PHE A 172 -7.28 13.62 -22.48
N PHE A 173 -7.74 13.12 -21.34
CA PHE A 173 -9.03 13.48 -20.75
C PHE A 173 -8.90 14.09 -19.35
N THR A 174 -7.67 14.37 -18.88
CA THR A 174 -7.43 14.64 -17.46
C THR A 174 -6.17 15.48 -17.14
N PHE A 175 -5.98 15.84 -15.87
CA PHE A 175 -4.80 16.57 -15.38
C PHE A 175 -3.52 15.72 -15.46
N ALA A 176 -2.36 16.38 -15.55
CA ALA A 176 -1.06 15.72 -15.59
C ALA A 176 -0.67 14.99 -14.28
N ASP A 177 -1.36 15.29 -13.17
CA ASP A 177 -1.06 14.72 -11.86
C ASP A 177 -1.52 13.26 -11.76
N ASN A 178 -0.66 12.37 -11.29
CA ASN A 178 -1.01 10.97 -11.06
C ASN A 178 -1.74 10.79 -9.72
N ALA A 179 -2.89 10.13 -9.74
CA ALA A 179 -3.66 9.78 -8.54
C ALA A 179 -3.12 8.48 -7.90
N THR A 180 -1.85 8.52 -7.46
CA THR A 180 -1.12 7.34 -6.98
C THR A 180 -1.74 6.69 -5.74
N ASP A 181 -2.45 7.48 -4.92
CA ASP A 181 -3.11 7.00 -3.69
C ASP A 181 -4.24 6.01 -3.97
N SER A 182 -4.85 6.09 -5.17
CA SER A 182 -5.88 5.14 -5.64
C SER A 182 -5.37 3.71 -5.76
N GLY A 183 -4.05 3.51 -5.78
CA GLY A 183 -3.44 2.19 -5.63
C GLY A 183 -3.90 1.47 -4.36
N THR A 184 -4.26 2.19 -3.29
CA THR A 184 -4.78 1.61 -2.03
C THR A 184 -6.07 0.82 -2.24
N ALA A 185 -7.02 1.36 -3.03
CA ALA A 185 -8.26 0.64 -3.35
C ALA A 185 -8.00 -0.59 -4.23
N LEU A 186 -7.11 -0.47 -5.22
CA LEU A 186 -6.75 -1.61 -6.08
C LEU A 186 -6.04 -2.71 -5.30
N LEU A 187 -5.18 -2.36 -4.34
CA LEU A 187 -4.54 -3.31 -3.44
C LEU A 187 -5.56 -4.07 -2.59
N ARG A 188 -6.58 -3.37 -2.07
CA ARG A 188 -7.68 -4.02 -1.36
C ARG A 188 -8.39 -5.04 -2.25
N VAL A 189 -8.79 -4.63 -3.44
CA VAL A 189 -9.46 -5.52 -4.40
C VAL A 189 -8.58 -6.73 -4.73
N ALA A 190 -7.31 -6.52 -5.03
CA ALA A 190 -6.36 -7.60 -5.32
C ALA A 190 -6.23 -8.58 -4.14
N LEU A 191 -6.16 -8.07 -2.92
CA LEU A 191 -6.07 -8.87 -1.70
C LEU A 191 -7.35 -9.68 -1.47
N GLU A 192 -8.52 -9.05 -1.57
CA GLU A 192 -9.81 -9.73 -1.45
C GLU A 192 -9.94 -10.85 -2.48
N THR A 193 -9.69 -10.55 -3.75
CA THR A 193 -9.73 -11.53 -4.83
C THR A 193 -8.75 -12.67 -4.54
N ARG A 194 -7.51 -12.38 -4.15
CA ARG A 194 -6.52 -13.41 -3.87
C ARG A 194 -6.93 -14.34 -2.72
N ILE A 195 -7.49 -13.80 -1.64
CA ILE A 195 -7.99 -14.62 -0.52
C ILE A 195 -9.21 -15.44 -0.94
N ARG A 196 -10.19 -14.83 -1.61
CA ARG A 196 -11.40 -15.50 -2.09
C ARG A 196 -11.08 -16.67 -3.00
N PHE A 197 -10.24 -16.46 -4.02
CA PHE A 197 -9.83 -17.53 -4.92
C PHE A 197 -8.84 -18.51 -4.28
N GLY A 198 -8.04 -18.07 -3.31
CA GLY A 198 -7.10 -18.93 -2.58
C GLY A 198 -7.77 -20.00 -1.73
N PHE A 199 -8.89 -19.64 -1.09
CA PHE A 199 -9.67 -20.52 -0.21
C PHE A 199 -10.99 -20.99 -0.82
N GLY A 200 -11.28 -20.57 -2.06
CA GLY A 200 -12.48 -20.97 -2.81
C GLY A 200 -13.78 -20.42 -2.23
N LEU A 201 -13.79 -19.17 -1.78
CA LEU A 201 -14.92 -18.47 -1.16
C LEU A 201 -15.26 -17.21 -1.97
N LEU A 202 -16.19 -17.30 -2.93
CA LEU A 202 -16.37 -16.24 -3.95
C LEU A 202 -17.32 -15.12 -3.54
N GLY A 203 -18.47 -15.48 -2.97
CA GLY A 203 -19.56 -14.54 -2.74
C GLY A 203 -20.75 -15.19 -2.03
N VAL A 204 -21.73 -14.38 -1.63
CA VAL A 204 -23.03 -14.86 -1.17
C VAL A 204 -24.05 -14.57 -2.26
N LEU A 205 -24.72 -15.60 -2.78
CA LEU A 205 -25.77 -15.47 -3.78
C LEU A 205 -27.13 -15.37 -3.07
N ASP A 206 -27.90 -14.33 -3.37
CA ASP A 206 -29.32 -14.27 -3.02
C ASP A 206 -30.11 -15.06 -4.08
N LEU A 207 -30.71 -16.17 -3.64
CA LEU A 207 -31.41 -17.10 -4.51
C LEU A 207 -32.70 -16.50 -5.10
N SER A 208 -33.29 -15.51 -4.43
CA SER A 208 -34.57 -14.92 -4.85
C SER A 208 -34.44 -14.05 -6.11
N ASN A 209 -33.31 -13.37 -6.26
CA ASN A 209 -33.05 -12.39 -7.32
C ASN A 209 -31.75 -12.66 -8.09
N GLN A 210 -31.03 -13.74 -7.75
CA GLN A 210 -29.76 -14.14 -8.36
C GLN A 210 -28.67 -13.05 -8.27
N THR A 211 -28.70 -12.22 -7.23
CA THR A 211 -27.70 -11.16 -7.01
C THR A 211 -26.57 -11.65 -6.12
N VAL A 212 -25.34 -11.19 -6.42
CA VAL A 212 -24.16 -11.48 -5.60
C VAL A 212 -24.00 -10.38 -4.56
N LEU A 213 -24.14 -10.74 -3.30
CA LEU A 213 -23.94 -9.85 -2.16
C LEU A 213 -22.45 -9.73 -1.81
N PRO A 214 -22.01 -8.55 -1.35
CA PRO A 214 -20.65 -8.35 -0.87
C PRO A 214 -20.32 -9.33 0.26
N LEU A 215 -19.20 -10.01 0.11
CA LEU A 215 -18.75 -10.98 1.07
C LEU A 215 -17.98 -10.26 2.19
N ASN A 216 -18.45 -10.39 3.43
CA ASN A 216 -17.76 -9.85 4.61
C ASN A 216 -16.39 -10.53 4.84
N MET A 217 -15.32 -9.88 4.37
CA MET A 217 -13.95 -10.40 4.50
C MET A 217 -13.50 -10.65 5.95
N SER A 218 -14.00 -9.92 6.94
CA SER A 218 -13.66 -10.19 8.35
C SER A 218 -14.17 -11.57 8.80
N LYS A 219 -15.33 -12.02 8.29
CA LYS A 219 -15.83 -13.37 8.55
C LYS A 219 -14.96 -14.43 7.88
N ILE A 220 -14.50 -14.19 6.65
CA ILE A 220 -13.56 -15.10 5.96
C ILE A 220 -12.25 -15.20 6.72
N LEU A 221 -11.65 -14.06 7.06
CA LEU A 221 -10.33 -14.05 7.70
C LEU A 221 -10.41 -14.76 9.06
N GLY A 222 -11.50 -14.57 9.82
CA GLY A 222 -11.75 -15.33 11.04
C GLY A 222 -11.94 -16.84 10.83
N ALA A 223 -12.58 -17.27 9.74
CA ALA A 223 -12.67 -18.70 9.40
C ALA A 223 -11.30 -19.29 9.01
N ILE A 224 -10.47 -18.53 8.29
CA ILE A 224 -9.11 -18.91 7.91
C ILE A 224 -8.21 -19.01 9.16
N GLU A 225 -8.31 -18.05 10.08
CA GLU A 225 -7.50 -17.96 11.30
C GLU A 225 -7.58 -19.23 12.16
N GLN A 226 -8.77 -19.82 12.28
CA GLN A 226 -8.98 -21.07 13.03
C GLN A 226 -8.15 -22.26 12.52
N HIS A 227 -7.68 -22.19 11.28
CA HIS A 227 -6.91 -23.24 10.63
C HIS A 227 -5.46 -22.81 10.32
N GLU A 228 -5.00 -21.63 10.78
CA GLU A 228 -3.71 -21.03 10.37
C GLU A 228 -2.51 -21.98 10.56
N SER A 229 -2.54 -22.83 11.60
CA SER A 229 -1.50 -23.82 11.87
C SER A 229 -1.40 -24.97 10.85
N LYS A 230 -2.42 -25.17 10.02
CA LYS A 230 -2.53 -26.30 9.07
C LYS A 230 -2.04 -25.97 7.66
N PHE A 231 -1.79 -24.71 7.34
CA PHE A 231 -1.34 -24.28 6.01
C PHE A 231 -0.19 -23.28 6.12
N LYS A 232 0.39 -22.91 4.98
CA LYS A 232 1.44 -21.89 4.92
C LYS A 232 1.02 -20.78 3.97
N LEU A 233 1.07 -19.55 4.47
CA LEU A 233 1.00 -18.34 3.65
C LEU A 233 2.41 -17.82 3.38
N ALA A 234 2.59 -17.16 2.24
CA ALA A 234 3.81 -16.42 1.95
C ALA A 234 3.99 -15.20 2.86
N ILE A 235 2.91 -14.72 3.48
CA ILE A 235 2.86 -13.58 4.39
C ILE A 235 1.97 -13.93 5.59
N PRO A 236 2.33 -13.57 6.83
CA PRO A 236 1.49 -13.84 8.00
C PRO A 236 0.06 -13.30 7.87
N LEU A 237 -0.94 -14.05 8.34
CA LEU A 237 -2.35 -13.66 8.24
C LEU A 237 -2.61 -12.31 8.91
N GLN A 238 -2.04 -12.08 10.09
CA GLN A 238 -2.12 -10.80 10.81
C GLN A 238 -1.69 -9.58 9.98
N HIS A 239 -0.76 -9.74 9.04
CA HIS A 239 -0.29 -8.66 8.18
C HIS A 239 -1.24 -8.43 7.00
N ILE A 240 -1.83 -9.50 6.48
CA ILE A 240 -2.93 -9.45 5.49
C ILE A 240 -4.11 -8.68 6.09
N GLU A 241 -4.54 -9.02 7.31
CA GLU A 241 -5.62 -8.34 8.02
C GLU A 241 -5.32 -6.86 8.25
N ARG A 242 -4.08 -6.53 8.63
CA ARG A 242 -3.66 -5.15 8.87
C ARG A 242 -3.71 -4.31 7.61
N ILE A 243 -3.16 -4.82 6.49
CA ILE A 243 -3.20 -4.12 5.21
C ILE A 243 -4.63 -4.02 4.69
N TYR A 244 -5.44 -5.08 4.86
CA TYR A 244 -6.87 -5.05 4.56
C TYR A 244 -7.57 -3.95 5.36
N GLY A 245 -7.41 -3.90 6.67
CA GLY A 245 -8.01 -2.89 7.56
C GLY A 245 -7.57 -1.47 7.20
N TRP A 246 -6.29 -1.25 6.95
CA TRP A 246 -5.75 0.03 6.47
C TRP A 246 -6.41 0.48 5.16
N SER A 247 -6.45 -0.42 4.17
CA SER A 247 -7.05 -0.12 2.87
C SER A 247 -8.57 0.06 2.95
N ASN A 248 -9.22 -0.56 3.93
CA ASN A 248 -10.65 -0.41 4.21
C ASN A 248 -10.98 1.00 4.72
N ILE A 249 -10.11 1.60 5.56
CA ILE A 249 -10.23 3.01 5.97
C ILE A 249 -10.25 3.90 4.73
N TYR A 250 -9.29 3.72 3.83
CA TYR A 250 -9.23 4.49 2.58
C TYR A 250 -10.51 4.35 1.74
N VAL A 251 -11.01 3.13 1.53
CA VAL A 251 -12.20 2.91 0.69
C VAL A 251 -13.47 3.50 1.30
N HIS A 252 -13.64 3.45 2.62
CA HIS A 252 -14.88 3.87 3.26
C HIS A 252 -14.93 5.34 3.65
N VAL A 253 -13.81 5.97 3.97
CA VAL A 253 -13.78 7.38 4.38
C VAL A 253 -12.89 8.26 3.50
N GLY A 254 -12.18 7.69 2.52
CA GLY A 254 -11.31 8.46 1.62
C GLY A 254 -10.04 8.98 2.29
N LEU A 255 -9.66 8.45 3.46
CA LEU A 255 -8.49 8.92 4.19
C LEU A 255 -7.20 8.35 3.56
N LYS A 256 -6.37 9.25 3.02
CA LYS A 256 -5.04 8.97 2.50
C LYS A 256 -4.02 8.93 3.63
N HIS A 257 -3.05 8.05 3.46
CA HIS A 257 -1.84 8.00 4.27
C HIS A 257 -0.69 8.65 3.49
N PHE A 258 0.55 8.31 3.81
CA PHE A 258 1.68 8.80 3.05
C PHE A 258 1.77 8.10 1.68
N THR A 259 2.25 8.83 0.68
CA THR A 259 2.37 8.41 -0.73
C THR A 259 3.15 7.09 -0.89
N TRP A 260 4.12 6.81 -0.01
CA TRP A 260 4.89 5.56 -0.04
C TRP A 260 4.13 4.34 0.50
N SER A 261 3.07 4.53 1.28
CA SER A 261 2.33 3.44 1.91
C SER A 261 1.73 2.43 0.90
N PRO A 262 1.01 2.82 -0.17
CA PRO A 262 0.55 1.84 -1.15
C PRO A 262 1.70 1.14 -1.88
N ILE A 263 2.81 1.82 -2.15
CA ILE A 263 3.94 1.25 -2.88
C ILE A 263 4.64 0.17 -2.04
N PHE A 264 4.91 0.47 -0.77
CA PHE A 264 5.49 -0.49 0.16
C PHE A 264 4.57 -1.70 0.40
N ALA A 265 3.27 -1.46 0.61
CA ALA A 265 2.30 -2.52 0.79
C ALA A 265 2.21 -3.44 -0.44
N LEU A 266 2.27 -2.88 -1.66
CA LEU A 266 2.33 -3.68 -2.89
C LEU A 266 3.57 -4.57 -2.93
N GLY A 267 4.75 -3.99 -2.66
CA GLY A 267 6.02 -4.73 -2.60
C GLY A 267 5.95 -5.89 -1.63
N TYR A 268 5.50 -5.61 -0.41
CA TYR A 268 5.34 -6.59 0.65
C TYR A 268 4.32 -7.68 0.32
N LEU A 269 3.20 -7.34 -0.35
CA LEU A 269 2.15 -8.29 -0.73
C LEU A 269 2.50 -9.16 -1.95
N ASN A 270 3.54 -8.83 -2.72
CA ASN A 270 3.85 -9.54 -3.97
C ASN A 270 4.03 -11.07 -3.81
N PRO A 271 4.70 -11.61 -2.77
CA PRO A 271 4.79 -13.06 -2.58
C PRO A 271 3.42 -13.74 -2.46
N LEU A 272 2.42 -13.05 -1.92
CA LEU A 272 1.05 -13.54 -1.84
C LEU A 272 0.28 -13.34 -3.16
N LEU A 273 0.40 -12.16 -3.77
CA LEU A 273 -0.41 -11.76 -4.94
C LEU A 273 0.12 -12.32 -6.27
N ARG A 274 1.44 -12.36 -6.44
CA ARG A 274 2.14 -12.78 -7.66
C ARG A 274 2.78 -14.16 -7.54
N GLY A 275 2.73 -14.75 -6.36
CA GLY A 275 3.35 -16.04 -6.05
C GLY A 275 4.87 -15.93 -6.01
N GLY A 276 5.55 -17.06 -6.22
CA GLY A 276 6.99 -17.16 -6.07
C GLY A 276 7.52 -18.55 -6.40
N ASP A 277 8.67 -18.88 -5.83
CA ASP A 277 9.33 -20.16 -6.05
C ASP A 277 8.50 -21.34 -5.54
N HIS A 278 8.45 -22.40 -6.33
CA HIS A 278 7.75 -23.65 -6.08
C HIS A 278 8.62 -24.82 -6.60
N PRO A 279 8.52 -26.05 -6.06
CA PRO A 279 9.21 -27.21 -6.63
C PRO A 279 9.00 -27.32 -8.16
N GLY A 280 10.08 -27.15 -8.93
CA GLY A 280 10.06 -27.22 -10.39
C GLY A 280 9.91 -25.88 -11.13
N GLY A 281 9.84 -24.73 -10.44
CA GLY A 281 9.86 -23.41 -11.09
C GLY A 281 9.22 -22.29 -10.25
N THR A 282 8.57 -21.35 -10.93
CA THR A 282 7.81 -20.25 -10.30
C THR A 282 6.32 -20.46 -10.54
N SER A 283 5.47 -20.21 -9.54
CA SER A 283 4.02 -20.32 -9.67
C SER A 283 3.31 -19.11 -9.10
N ILE A 284 2.29 -18.60 -9.79
CA ILE A 284 1.38 -17.56 -9.29
C ILE A 284 0.52 -18.05 -8.10
N HIS A 285 0.46 -19.37 -7.88
CA HIS A 285 -0.28 -19.97 -6.77
C HIS A 285 0.57 -20.13 -5.51
N ALA A 286 1.90 -19.96 -5.59
CA ALA A 286 2.85 -20.12 -4.49
C ALA A 286 2.77 -19.03 -3.39
N GLY A 287 1.65 -18.33 -3.27
CA GLY A 287 1.32 -17.49 -2.11
C GLY A 287 0.61 -18.25 -0.98
N ILE A 288 -0.01 -19.40 -1.28
CA ILE A 288 -0.82 -20.20 -0.36
C ILE A 288 -0.50 -21.68 -0.59
N TYR A 289 -0.11 -22.39 0.46
CA TYR A 289 0.18 -23.82 0.43
C TYR A 289 -0.67 -24.56 1.45
N ILE A 290 -1.61 -25.36 0.98
CA ILE A 290 -2.68 -25.94 1.79
C ILE A 290 -3.02 -27.33 1.26
N ASP A 291 -3.40 -28.27 2.12
CA ASP A 291 -3.94 -29.55 1.67
C ASP A 291 -5.46 -29.45 1.39
N LYS A 292 -5.99 -30.41 0.64
CA LYS A 292 -7.40 -30.41 0.24
C LYS A 292 -8.37 -30.46 1.42
N ALA A 293 -8.04 -31.22 2.47
CA ALA A 293 -8.92 -31.40 3.62
C ALA A 293 -9.03 -30.10 4.43
N THR A 294 -7.90 -29.44 4.69
CA THR A 294 -7.86 -28.14 5.36
C THR A 294 -8.62 -27.07 4.58
N LEU A 295 -8.55 -27.07 3.24
CA LEU A 295 -9.30 -26.12 2.42
C LEU A 295 -10.81 -26.32 2.57
N LEU A 296 -11.28 -27.58 2.52
CA LEU A 296 -12.70 -27.92 2.72
C LEU A 296 -13.16 -27.55 4.13
N ASP A 297 -12.35 -27.83 5.16
CA ASP A 297 -12.64 -27.44 6.54
C ASP A 297 -12.88 -25.92 6.66
N ILE A 298 -12.02 -25.10 6.04
CA ILE A 298 -12.16 -23.63 6.03
C ILE A 298 -13.44 -23.22 5.30
N GLN A 299 -13.78 -23.87 4.18
CA GLN A 299 -15.02 -23.56 3.46
C GLN A 299 -16.26 -23.86 4.32
N ASP A 300 -16.25 -24.97 5.06
CA ASP A 300 -17.35 -25.35 5.94
C ASP A 300 -17.42 -24.48 7.21
N GLU A 301 -16.28 -24.04 7.75
CA GLU A 301 -16.21 -23.03 8.81
C GLU A 301 -16.77 -21.68 8.34
N ALA A 302 -16.45 -21.25 7.13
CA ALA A 302 -17.01 -20.04 6.55
C ALA A 302 -18.53 -20.16 6.39
N LYS A 303 -19.06 -21.27 5.84
CA LYS A 303 -20.52 -21.50 5.74
C LYS A 303 -21.20 -21.37 7.11
N ARG A 304 -20.63 -21.99 8.15
CA ARG A 304 -21.15 -21.92 9.53
C ARG A 304 -21.09 -20.51 10.10
N THR A 305 -20.01 -19.78 9.88
CA THR A 305 -19.82 -18.40 10.37
C THR A 305 -20.80 -17.40 9.73
N TYR A 306 -21.21 -17.63 8.48
CA TYR A 306 -22.21 -16.78 7.85
C TYR A 306 -23.64 -17.00 8.34
N GLN A 307 -23.95 -18.19 8.88
CA GLN A 307 -25.31 -18.55 9.35
C GLN A 307 -26.40 -18.19 8.33
N LEU A 308 -26.12 -18.46 7.05
CA LEU A 308 -27.04 -18.15 5.96
C LEU A 308 -28.29 -19.01 6.07
N ASP A 309 -29.46 -18.41 5.85
CA ASP A 309 -30.69 -19.15 5.59
C ASP A 309 -30.53 -19.87 4.23
N PRO A 310 -30.38 -21.21 4.20
CA PRO A 310 -30.08 -21.93 2.98
C PRO A 310 -31.24 -21.92 1.98
N SER A 311 -32.44 -21.50 2.40
CA SER A 311 -33.57 -21.31 1.49
C SER A 311 -33.51 -19.98 0.72
N LYS A 312 -32.66 -19.04 1.17
CA LYS A 312 -32.55 -17.68 0.61
C LYS A 312 -31.18 -17.37 0.08
N TYR A 313 -30.14 -17.92 0.69
CA TYR A 313 -28.76 -17.56 0.42
C TYR A 313 -27.87 -18.78 0.26
N GLU A 314 -26.94 -18.68 -0.68
CA GLU A 314 -25.91 -19.68 -0.93
C GLU A 314 -24.53 -19.05 -0.83
N LEU A 315 -23.62 -19.67 -0.09
CA LEU A 315 -22.21 -19.30 -0.15
C LEU A 315 -21.59 -19.95 -1.38
N VAL A 316 -21.27 -19.13 -2.38
CA VAL A 316 -20.66 -19.59 -3.62
C VAL A 316 -19.21 -20.00 -3.33
N THR A 317 -18.94 -21.28 -3.54
CA THR A 317 -17.61 -21.87 -3.36
C THR A 317 -17.12 -22.50 -4.66
N ILE A 318 -15.81 -22.68 -4.78
CA ILE A 318 -15.21 -23.45 -5.88
C ILE A 318 -14.50 -24.69 -5.34
N PRO A 319 -14.40 -25.77 -6.13
CA PRO A 319 -13.66 -26.96 -5.75
C PRO A 319 -12.20 -26.64 -5.43
N PRO A 320 -11.57 -27.36 -4.47
CA PRO A 320 -10.17 -27.15 -4.10
C PRO A 320 -9.20 -27.14 -5.29
N GLU A 321 -9.46 -27.94 -6.32
CA GLU A 321 -8.64 -28.05 -7.53
C GLU A 321 -8.66 -26.80 -8.41
N GLN A 322 -9.65 -25.91 -8.22
CA GLN A 322 -9.78 -24.64 -8.93
C GLN A 322 -9.30 -23.45 -8.09
N CYS A 323 -8.94 -23.68 -6.82
CA CYS A 323 -8.43 -22.63 -5.95
C CYS A 323 -7.05 -22.17 -6.40
N THR A 324 -6.77 -20.88 -6.22
CA THR A 324 -5.46 -20.27 -6.55
C THR A 324 -4.41 -20.54 -5.46
N ALA A 325 -4.27 -21.80 -5.06
CA ALA A 325 -3.34 -22.26 -4.04
C ALA A 325 -2.57 -23.49 -4.53
N ILE A 326 -1.40 -23.72 -3.95
CA ILE A 326 -0.67 -24.96 -4.13
C ILE A 326 -1.29 -26.01 -3.21
N LEU A 327 -1.92 -27.02 -3.82
CA LEU A 327 -2.40 -28.18 -3.10
C LEU A 327 -1.23 -29.08 -2.72
N LYS A 328 -1.06 -29.30 -1.42
CA LYS A 328 -0.14 -30.34 -0.92
C LYS A 328 -0.80 -31.71 -1.08
N PRO A 329 -0.01 -32.75 -1.42
CA PRO A 329 -0.50 -34.11 -1.52
C PRO A 329 -1.07 -34.64 -0.20
#